data_AF-A0A1Q3MPJ9-F1
#
_entry.id   AF-A0A1Q3MPJ9-F1
#
_cell.length_a   1.000
_cell.length_b   1.000
_cell.length_c   1.000
_cell.angle_alpha   90.00
_cell.angle_beta   90.00
_cell.angle_gamma   90.00
#
_symmetry.space_group_name_H-M   'P 1'
#
loop_
_entity.id
_entity.type
_entity.pdbx_description
1 polymer ?
#
loop_
_entity_poly.entity_id
_entity_poly.type
_entity_poly.pdbx_seq_one_letter_code
_entity_poly.pdbx_strand_id
1 'polypeptide(L)'
;MSVRLFGCSKYQRLSNEKFDRTLSLAEREFLAKHRSVCSECRMRESQSSNALNMLRMAAFDDEVQDSFEPQFEERILRKLRVQSTRESVRYWSPAFVGAMIAGLAVLATLQLVPNRPSLPSSNRPEGTAYRTRGERLPTLDINKLDRIR
;
A
#
# COMPACT_ATOMS: atom_id res chain seq x y z
N MET A 1 -3.73 52.14 6.06
CA MET A 1 -3.95 50.91 5.25
C MET A 1 -3.09 50.95 3.98
N SER A 2 -1.79 50.67 4.08
CA SER A 2 -0.85 50.74 2.93
C SER A 2 0.19 49.63 3.01
N VAL A 3 -0.22 48.39 2.71
CA VAL A 3 0.70 47.24 2.59
C VAL A 3 0.54 46.54 1.22
N ARG A 4 -0.17 47.18 0.26
CA ARG A 4 -0.66 46.55 -0.97
C ARG A 4 0.33 46.50 -2.14
N LEU A 5 1.55 47.04 -2.00
CA LEU A 5 2.45 47.21 -3.16
C LEU A 5 3.57 46.17 -3.24
N PHE A 6 4.05 45.62 -2.13
CA PHE A 6 5.30 44.82 -2.11
C PHE A 6 5.18 43.35 -2.56
N GLY A 7 4.08 42.94 -3.19
CA GLY A 7 3.89 41.53 -3.60
C GLY A 7 3.12 41.31 -4.88
N CYS A 8 2.38 42.31 -5.39
CA CYS A 8 1.49 42.14 -6.54
C CYS A 8 2.25 41.85 -7.84
N SER A 9 3.39 42.52 -8.05
CA SER A 9 4.25 42.25 -9.22
C SER A 9 4.81 40.83 -9.20
N LYS A 10 5.32 40.38 -8.04
CA LYS A 10 5.79 39.00 -7.85
C LYS A 10 4.66 37.99 -8.03
N TYR A 11 3.47 38.29 -7.52
CA TYR A 11 2.28 37.45 -7.71
C TYR A 11 1.93 37.29 -9.18
N GLN A 12 1.87 38.41 -9.92
CA GLN A 12 1.54 38.41 -11.35
C GLN A 12 2.60 37.66 -12.17
N ARG A 13 3.88 37.82 -11.83
CA ARG A 13 4.95 37.06 -12.48
C ARG A 13 4.80 35.55 -12.24
N LEU A 14 4.63 35.16 -10.98
CA LEU A 14 4.45 33.75 -10.59
C LEU A 14 3.15 33.15 -11.12
N SER A 15 2.08 33.93 -11.27
CA SER A 15 0.81 33.43 -11.85
C SER A 15 0.97 33.08 -13.32
N ASN A 16 1.78 33.84 -14.06
CA ASN A 16 2.10 33.54 -15.45
C ASN A 16 3.06 32.36 -15.56
N GLU A 17 4.15 32.38 -14.76
CA GLU A 17 5.14 31.29 -14.75
C GLU A 17 4.55 29.93 -14.36
N LYS A 18 3.43 29.90 -13.61
CA LYS A 18 2.71 28.66 -13.28
C LYS A 18 2.28 27.86 -14.52
N PHE A 19 2.03 28.53 -15.64
CA PHE A 19 1.62 27.86 -16.88
C PHE A 19 2.82 27.29 -17.64
N ASP A 20 3.99 27.92 -17.51
CA ASP A 20 5.20 27.55 -18.26
C ASP A 20 6.08 26.55 -17.50
N ARG A 21 6.13 26.65 -16.16
CA ARG A 21 7.01 25.84 -15.31
C ARG A 21 6.33 25.32 -14.05
N THR A 22 6.92 24.28 -13.47
CA THR A 22 6.53 23.80 -12.14
C THR A 22 7.00 24.79 -11.07
N LEU A 23 6.07 25.17 -10.19
CA LEU A 23 6.34 26.07 -9.07
C LEU A 23 6.89 25.29 -7.86
N SER A 24 7.89 25.87 -7.20
CA SER A 24 8.39 25.36 -5.93
C SER A 24 7.32 25.44 -4.83
N LEU A 25 7.52 24.72 -3.72
CA LEU A 25 6.56 24.68 -2.62
C LEU A 25 6.38 26.07 -1.98
N ALA A 26 7.48 26.79 -1.76
CA ALA A 26 7.46 28.15 -1.21
C ALA A 26 6.72 29.16 -2.12
N GLU A 27 6.85 29.03 -3.45
CA GLU A 27 6.14 29.89 -4.40
C GLU A 27 4.63 29.62 -4.39
N ARG A 28 4.22 28.34 -4.27
CA ARG A 28 2.81 27.97 -4.13
C ARG A 28 2.19 28.51 -2.85
N GLU A 29 2.90 28.41 -1.73
CA GLU A 29 2.46 28.99 -0.46
C GLU A 29 2.35 30.51 -0.53
N PHE A 30 3.32 31.18 -1.18
CA PHE A 30 3.26 32.62 -1.40
C PHE A 30 2.01 33.01 -2.21
N LEU A 31 1.71 32.31 -3.31
CA LEU A 31 0.50 32.55 -4.10
C LEU A 31 -0.77 32.35 -3.26
N ALA A 32 -0.88 31.26 -2.52
CA ALA A 32 -2.03 30.96 -1.68
C ALA A 32 -2.27 32.05 -0.62
N LYS A 33 -1.20 32.47 0.07
CA LYS A 33 -1.25 33.52 1.11
C LYS A 33 -1.52 34.90 0.53
N HIS A 34 -0.97 35.22 -0.64
CA HIS A 34 -1.23 36.52 -1.27
C HIS A 34 -2.66 36.61 -1.81
N ARG A 35 -3.20 35.50 -2.35
CA ARG A 35 -4.59 35.41 -2.84
C ARG A 35 -5.62 35.69 -1.75
N SER A 36 -5.38 35.25 -0.51
CA SER A 36 -6.30 35.51 0.60
C SER A 36 -6.30 36.99 1.03
N VAL A 37 -5.19 37.71 0.86
CA VAL A 37 -5.02 39.09 1.33
C VAL A 37 -5.36 40.13 0.26
N CYS A 38 -4.98 39.91 -1.00
CA CYS A 38 -5.17 40.87 -2.08
C CYS A 38 -6.37 40.52 -2.97
N SER A 39 -7.45 41.30 -2.89
CA SER A 39 -8.65 41.09 -3.72
C SER A 39 -8.42 41.40 -5.19
N GLU A 40 -7.62 42.42 -5.52
CA GLU A 40 -7.34 42.81 -6.91
C GLU A 40 -6.58 41.72 -7.67
N CYS A 41 -5.50 41.18 -7.08
CA CYS A 41 -4.75 40.08 -7.68
C CYS A 41 -5.60 38.82 -7.85
N ARG A 42 -6.49 38.53 -6.89
CA ARG A 42 -7.46 37.43 -6.98
C ARG A 42 -8.45 37.61 -8.12
N MET A 43 -8.97 38.82 -8.29
CA MET A 43 -9.88 39.14 -9.40
C MET A 43 -9.20 39.01 -10.75
N ARG A 44 -7.97 39.52 -10.90
CA ARG A 44 -7.18 39.39 -12.13
C ARG A 44 -6.91 37.94 -12.48
N GLU A 45 -6.54 37.12 -11.50
CA GLU A 45 -6.36 35.68 -11.69
C GLU A 45 -7.66 35.03 -12.18
N SER A 46 -8.80 35.33 -11.55
CA SER A 46 -10.11 34.82 -11.95
C SER A 46 -10.48 35.22 -13.38
N GLN A 47 -10.24 36.47 -13.76
CA GLN A 47 -10.48 36.98 -15.11
C GLN A 47 -9.59 36.26 -16.12
N SER A 48 -8.30 36.09 -15.83
CA SER A 48 -7.38 35.36 -16.70
C SER A 48 -7.79 33.91 -16.90
N SER A 49 -8.23 33.22 -15.83
CA SER A 49 -8.73 31.85 -15.95
C SER A 49 -10.01 31.76 -16.76
N ASN A 50 -10.90 32.76 -16.64
CA ASN A 50 -12.14 32.80 -17.43
C ASN A 50 -11.84 33.04 -18.91
N ALA A 51 -10.94 33.98 -19.22
CA ALA A 51 -10.50 34.25 -20.58
C ALA A 51 -9.85 33.02 -21.23
N LEU A 52 -8.97 32.31 -20.52
CA LEU A 52 -8.37 31.07 -20.99
C LEU A 52 -9.42 29.96 -21.20
N ASN A 53 -10.43 29.90 -20.33
CA ASN A 53 -11.52 28.94 -20.49
C ASN A 53 -12.35 29.26 -21.74
N MET A 54 -12.68 30.53 -21.98
CA MET A 54 -13.37 30.97 -23.20
C MET A 54 -12.57 30.67 -24.46
N LEU A 55 -11.25 30.95 -24.45
CA LEU A 55 -10.36 30.60 -25.57
C LEU A 55 -10.28 29.10 -25.80
N ARG A 56 -10.28 28.30 -24.72
CA ARG A 56 -10.30 26.84 -24.82
C ARG A 56 -11.59 26.36 -25.48
N MET A 57 -12.74 26.91 -25.07
CA MET A 57 -14.03 26.54 -25.66
C MET A 57 -14.12 26.98 -27.13
N ALA A 58 -13.66 28.18 -27.47
CA ALA A 58 -13.64 28.66 -28.86
C ALA A 58 -12.63 27.92 -29.76
N ALA A 59 -11.56 27.35 -29.19
CA ALA A 59 -10.61 26.52 -29.96
C ALA A 59 -11.18 25.14 -30.34
N PHE A 60 -12.22 24.69 -29.64
CA PHE A 60 -12.95 23.47 -29.96
C PHE A 60 -14.35 23.84 -30.46
N ASP A 61 -14.41 24.51 -31.61
CA ASP A 61 -15.67 24.57 -32.36
C ASP A 61 -16.07 23.13 -32.75
N ASP A 62 -17.34 22.83 -32.50
CA ASP A 62 -18.00 21.51 -32.47
C ASP A 62 -17.87 20.65 -33.75
N GLU A 63 -17.27 21.14 -34.84
CA GLU A 63 -17.13 20.38 -36.10
C GLU A 63 -16.12 19.22 -36.02
N VAL A 64 -15.19 19.23 -35.05
CA VAL A 64 -14.20 18.16 -34.89
C VAL A 64 -14.72 17.03 -34.00
N GLN A 65 -15.75 17.25 -33.18
CA GLN A 65 -16.20 16.23 -32.22
C GLN A 65 -16.93 15.05 -32.89
N ASP A 66 -17.58 15.28 -34.04
CA ASP A 66 -18.16 14.20 -34.86
C ASP A 66 -17.11 13.45 -35.71
N SER A 67 -15.91 14.01 -35.87
CA SER A 67 -14.81 13.42 -36.66
C SER A 67 -13.71 12.80 -35.78
N PHE A 68 -13.67 13.11 -34.48
CA PHE A 68 -12.71 12.57 -33.53
C PHE A 68 -13.14 11.16 -33.10
N GLU A 69 -12.85 10.23 -33.99
CA GLU A 69 -12.97 8.77 -33.88
C GLU A 69 -13.32 8.24 -32.47
N PRO A 70 -14.46 7.55 -32.26
CA PRO A 70 -14.88 7.01 -30.96
C PRO A 70 -13.86 6.05 -30.31
N GLN A 71 -12.85 5.61 -31.08
CA GLN A 71 -11.74 4.79 -30.61
C GLN A 71 -10.72 5.56 -29.75
N PHE A 72 -10.60 6.88 -29.88
CA PHE A 72 -9.64 7.67 -29.11
C PHE A 72 -10.06 7.76 -27.65
N GLU A 73 -11.33 8.10 -27.41
CA GLU A 73 -11.90 8.11 -26.06
C GLU A 73 -11.80 6.73 -25.42
N GLU A 74 -12.12 5.67 -26.16
CA GLU A 74 -12.06 4.31 -25.62
C GLU A 74 -10.61 3.91 -25.23
N ARG A 75 -9.61 4.27 -26.05
CA ARG A 75 -8.19 4.02 -25.74
C ARG A 75 -7.72 4.80 -24.53
N ILE A 76 -8.14 6.05 -24.37
CA ILE A 76 -7.76 6.89 -23.22
C ILE A 76 -8.45 6.40 -21.95
N LEU A 77 -9.75 6.12 -22.00
CA LEU A 77 -10.50 5.57 -20.87
C LEU A 77 -9.93 4.21 -20.44
N ARG A 78 -9.54 3.36 -21.40
CA ARG A 78 -8.86 2.10 -21.12
C ARG A 78 -7.50 2.32 -20.45
N LYS A 79 -6.68 3.24 -20.94
CA LYS A 79 -5.38 3.58 -20.31
C LYS A 79 -5.53 4.12 -18.90
N LEU A 80 -6.49 5.02 -18.66
CA LEU A 80 -6.79 5.57 -17.34
C LEU A 80 -7.27 4.49 -16.35
N ARG A 81 -8.17 3.60 -16.79
CA ARG A 81 -8.65 2.48 -15.96
C ARG A 81 -7.54 1.49 -15.64
N VAL A 82 -6.63 1.23 -16.57
CA VAL A 82 -5.46 0.36 -16.33
C VAL A 82 -4.48 1.01 -15.35
N GLN A 83 -4.29 2.33 -15.40
CA GLN A 83 -3.44 3.03 -14.43
C GLN A 83 -4.06 3.06 -13.03
N SER A 84 -5.35 3.36 -12.90
CA SER A 84 -6.01 3.41 -11.59
C SER A 84 -6.09 2.03 -10.92
N THR A 85 -6.32 0.98 -11.71
CA THR A 85 -6.30 -0.40 -11.19
C THR A 85 -4.89 -0.83 -10.79
N ARG A 86 -3.85 -0.46 -11.56
CA ARG A 86 -2.45 -0.76 -11.22
C ARG A 86 -2.00 -0.08 -9.92
N GLU A 87 -2.46 1.14 -9.65
CA GLU A 87 -2.20 1.83 -8.38
C GLU A 87 -2.95 1.16 -7.21
N SER A 88 -4.20 0.76 -7.42
CA SER A 88 -4.99 0.05 -6.41
C SER A 88 -4.41 -1.34 -6.07
N VAL A 89 -3.97 -2.10 -7.07
CA VAL A 89 -3.32 -3.41 -6.88
C VAL A 89 -2.00 -3.29 -6.14
N ARG A 90 -1.26 -2.19 -6.33
CA ARG A 90 0.00 -1.95 -5.59
C ARG A 90 -0.24 -1.73 -4.09
N TYR A 91 -1.36 -1.11 -3.72
CA TYR A 91 -1.74 -0.91 -2.32
C TYR A 91 -2.22 -2.21 -1.65
N TRP A 92 -2.96 -3.06 -2.37
CA TRP A 92 -3.50 -4.32 -1.85
C TRP A 92 -2.56 -5.53 -2.00
N SER A 93 -1.50 -5.41 -2.79
CA SER A 93 -0.48 -6.45 -3.03
C SER A 93 0.06 -7.13 -1.74
N PRO A 94 0.44 -6.38 -0.68
CA PRO A 94 0.96 -7.01 0.54
C PRO A 94 -0.08 -7.87 1.25
N ALA A 95 -1.36 -7.47 1.23
CA ALA A 95 -2.44 -8.22 1.86
C ALA A 95 -2.71 -9.54 1.11
N PHE A 96 -2.62 -9.56 -0.21
CA PHE A 96 -2.74 -10.78 -1.01
C PHE A 96 -1.58 -11.75 -0.78
N VAL A 97 -0.35 -11.23 -0.69
CA VAL A 97 0.83 -12.07 -0.37
C VAL A 97 0.68 -12.68 1.02
N GLY A 98 0.23 -11.91 2.02
CA GLY A 98 -0.05 -12.42 3.36
C GLY A 98 -1.16 -13.48 3.38
N ALA A 99 -2.25 -13.25 2.66
CA ALA A 99 -3.36 -14.21 2.55
C ALA A 99 -2.93 -15.51 1.86
N MET A 100 -2.06 -15.45 0.84
CA MET A 100 -1.49 -16.62 0.17
C MET A 100 -0.59 -17.42 1.09
N ILE A 101 0.29 -16.77 1.84
CA ILE A 101 1.18 -17.44 2.81
C ILE A 101 0.35 -18.13 3.91
N ALA A 102 -0.65 -17.43 4.45
CA ALA A 102 -1.56 -18.00 5.46
C ALA A 102 -2.35 -19.19 4.90
N GLY A 103 -2.84 -19.08 3.65
CA GLY A 103 -3.53 -20.18 2.95
C GLY A 103 -2.63 -21.40 2.76
N LEU A 104 -1.38 -21.21 2.35
CA LEU A 104 -0.40 -22.28 2.22
C LEU A 104 -0.08 -22.93 3.58
N ALA A 105 0.02 -22.15 4.65
CA ALA A 105 0.22 -22.67 6.00
C ALA A 105 -0.97 -23.55 6.45
N VAL A 106 -2.21 -23.12 6.20
CA VAL A 106 -3.41 -23.91 6.51
C VAL A 106 -3.48 -25.19 5.66
N LEU A 107 -3.12 -25.13 4.39
CA LEU A 107 -3.06 -26.33 3.54
C LEU A 107 -1.97 -27.30 4.02
N ALA A 108 -0.80 -26.80 4.42
CA ALA A 108 0.29 -27.60 4.96
C ALA A 108 -0.10 -28.28 6.28
N THR A 109 -0.78 -27.57 7.19
CA THR A 109 -1.28 -28.18 8.44
C THR A 109 -2.36 -29.22 8.16
N LEU A 110 -3.24 -28.99 7.18
CA LEU A 110 -4.25 -29.97 6.79
C LEU A 110 -3.63 -31.25 6.21
N GLN A 111 -2.51 -31.16 5.48
CA GLN A 111 -1.77 -32.32 4.96
C GLN A 111 -1.00 -33.12 6.03
N LEU A 112 -0.70 -32.50 7.19
CA LEU A 112 -0.06 -33.19 8.31
C LEU A 112 -1.03 -34.04 9.14
N VAL A 113 -2.34 -33.74 9.09
CA VAL A 113 -3.37 -34.51 9.82
C VAL A 113 -3.61 -35.93 9.30
N PRO A 114 -3.67 -36.21 7.98
CA PRO A 114 -3.90 -37.57 7.47
C PRO A 114 -2.66 -38.47 7.53
N ASN A 115 -1.45 -37.92 7.59
CA ASN A 115 -0.21 -38.70 7.74
C ASN A 115 0.16 -38.91 9.21
N ARG A 116 -0.77 -39.44 10.01
CA ARG A 116 -0.37 -40.03 11.30
C ARG A 116 0.46 -41.28 10.97
N PRO A 117 1.74 -41.37 11.35
CA PRO A 117 2.45 -42.64 11.27
C PRO A 117 1.64 -43.62 12.11
N SER A 118 1.15 -44.68 11.47
CA SER A 118 0.68 -45.85 12.19
C SER A 118 1.82 -46.25 13.11
N LEU A 119 1.61 -46.08 14.42
CA LEU A 119 2.49 -46.66 15.43
C LEU A 119 2.70 -48.12 15.00
N PRO A 120 3.95 -48.61 14.89
CA PRO A 120 4.17 -49.99 14.51
C PRO A 120 3.34 -50.83 15.47
N SER A 121 2.33 -51.53 14.95
CA SER A 121 1.58 -52.50 15.74
C SER A 121 2.62 -53.52 16.16
N SER A 122 3.05 -53.41 17.42
CA SER A 122 3.89 -54.38 18.06
C SER A 122 3.14 -55.69 17.98
N ASN A 123 3.41 -56.47 16.93
CA ASN A 123 3.04 -57.86 16.78
C ASN A 123 3.80 -58.61 17.87
N ARG A 124 3.26 -58.50 19.09
CA ARG A 124 3.68 -59.26 20.24
C ARG A 124 3.03 -60.63 20.06
N PRO A 125 3.80 -61.69 19.75
CA PRO A 125 3.22 -63.03 19.74
C PRO A 125 2.68 -63.31 21.14
N GLU A 126 1.41 -63.69 21.19
CA GLU A 126 0.80 -64.30 22.35
C GLU A 126 1.61 -65.55 22.70
N GLY A 127 2.00 -65.67 23.97
CA GLY A 127 2.65 -66.88 24.48
C GLY A 127 4.15 -66.72 24.70
N THR A 128 4.51 -66.19 25.87
CA THR A 128 5.49 -66.82 26.77
C THR A 128 5.45 -66.05 28.08
N ALA A 129 4.87 -66.70 29.10
CA ALA A 129 4.96 -66.24 30.47
C ALA A 129 6.41 -66.36 30.93
N TYR A 130 7.16 -65.26 30.94
CA TYR A 130 8.37 -65.19 31.75
C TYR A 130 7.95 -64.92 33.20
N ARG A 131 8.01 -66.00 33.98
CA ARG A 131 8.02 -65.98 35.44
C ARG A 131 8.92 -64.86 35.94
N THR A 132 8.37 -64.07 36.87
CA THR A 132 9.09 -63.23 37.80
C THR A 132 10.28 -63.96 38.41
N ARG A 133 11.50 -63.49 38.15
CA ARG A 133 12.68 -63.79 38.97
C ARG A 133 13.12 -62.46 39.57
N GLY A 134 12.86 -62.30 40.87
CA GLY A 134 13.31 -61.14 41.62
C GLY A 134 14.82 -61.06 41.60
N GLU A 135 15.34 -59.94 41.12
CA GLU A 135 16.69 -59.47 41.40
C GLU A 135 16.60 -58.05 41.93
N ARG A 136 17.45 -57.81 42.92
CA ARG A 136 17.26 -56.91 44.04
C ARG A 136 17.40 -55.44 43.64
N LEU A 137 16.55 -54.60 44.25
CA LEU A 137 16.78 -53.16 44.35
C LEU A 137 18.16 -52.88 44.95
N PRO A 138 19.03 -52.06 44.32
CA PRO A 138 20.20 -51.54 45.02
C PRO A 138 19.73 -50.55 46.08
N THR A 139 19.89 -50.93 47.35
CA THR A 139 19.72 -50.04 48.50
C THR A 139 20.80 -48.96 48.44
N LEU A 140 20.38 -47.70 48.33
CA LEU A 140 21.24 -46.53 48.54
C LEU A 140 21.69 -46.51 50.01
N ASP A 141 22.95 -46.88 50.25
CA ASP A 141 23.57 -46.86 51.56
C ASP A 141 24.00 -45.43 51.91
N ILE A 142 23.10 -44.68 52.54
CA ILE A 142 23.27 -43.29 52.98
C ILE A 142 24.38 -43.10 54.04
N ASN A 143 24.92 -44.18 54.61
CA ASN A 143 26.03 -44.11 55.58
C ASN A 143 27.42 -43.91 54.94
N LYS A 144 27.54 -43.93 53.61
CA LYS A 144 28.82 -43.65 52.92
C LYS A 144 29.10 -42.17 52.67
N LEU A 145 28.14 -41.27 52.94
CA LEU A 145 28.30 -39.83 52.73
C LEU A 145 28.91 -39.08 53.93
N ASP A 146 29.08 -39.73 55.09
CA ASP A 146 29.57 -39.08 56.32
C ASP A 146 31.04 -39.39 56.66
N ARG A 147 31.80 -39.94 55.70
CA ARG A 147 33.24 -40.23 55.83
C ARG A 147 34.09 -39.51 54.78
N ILE A 148 33.61 -38.36 54.31
CA ILE A 148 34.39 -37.34 53.60
C ILE A 148 34.26 -36.05 54.41
N ARG A 149 34.85 -36.06 55.60
CA ARG A 149 35.24 -34.86 56.36
C ARG A 149 36.49 -35.17 57.17
#